data_AF-A0A518K3F1-F1
#
_entry.id   AF-A0A518K3F1-F1
#
_cell.length_a   1.000
_cell.length_b   1.000
_cell.length_c   1.000
_cell.angle_alpha   90.00
_cell.angle_beta   90.00
_cell.angle_gamma   90.00
#
_symmetry.space_group_name_H-M   'P 1'
#
loop_
_entity.id
_entity.type
_entity.pdbx_description
1 polymer ?
#
loop_
_entity_poly.entity_id
_entity_poly.type
_entity_poly.pdbx_seq_one_letter_code
_entity_poly.pdbx_strand_id
1 'polypeptide(L)'
;MVAATLNRRTLPTQPAGPVCGSHVVTAGGRQIPCESLESLERLDDTVFAALSGDAAALEALRKLWRETSREVDADLLDETRRHYVDRAQSRWRRSQQSVSERLTLGFAALEVLALFGE
;
A
#
# COMPACT_ATOMS: atom_id res chain seq x y z
N MET A 1 24.26 47.11 10.53
CA MET A 1 23.90 47.35 9.13
C MET A 1 25.10 46.98 8.27
N VAL A 2 25.19 45.74 7.80
CA VAL A 2 26.18 45.28 6.82
C VAL A 2 25.48 44.28 5.92
N ALA A 3 25.44 44.59 4.62
CA ALA A 3 24.70 43.88 3.58
C ALA A 3 25.44 42.61 3.16
N ALA A 4 24.72 41.48 3.13
CA ALA A 4 25.20 40.22 2.56
C ALA A 4 24.56 40.03 1.18
N THR A 5 25.39 40.12 0.15
CA THR A 5 25.05 39.93 -1.27
C THR A 5 24.68 38.46 -1.52
N LEU A 6 23.39 38.18 -1.74
CA LEU A 6 22.91 36.85 -2.13
C LEU A 6 23.17 36.60 -3.62
N ASN A 7 24.09 35.69 -3.89
CA ASN A 7 24.43 35.22 -5.23
C ASN A 7 23.29 34.30 -5.73
N ARG A 8 22.45 34.79 -6.66
CA ARG A 8 21.41 34.00 -7.33
C ARG A 8 22.06 32.93 -8.19
N ARG A 9 22.13 31.70 -7.70
CA ARG A 9 22.29 30.52 -8.57
C ARG A 9 20.96 30.29 -9.29
N THR A 10 20.94 30.58 -10.57
CA THR A 10 19.90 30.19 -11.51
C THR A 10 19.78 28.67 -11.54
N LEU A 11 18.66 28.13 -11.05
CA LEU A 11 18.25 26.75 -11.33
C LEU A 11 17.89 26.63 -12.81
N PRO A 12 18.25 25.53 -13.50
CA PRO A 12 17.76 25.29 -14.85
C PRO A 12 16.25 25.02 -14.81
N THR A 13 15.53 25.78 -15.63
CA THR A 13 14.11 25.60 -15.95
C THR A 13 13.89 24.19 -16.48
N GLN A 14 13.29 23.31 -15.67
CA GLN A 14 12.75 22.04 -16.16
C GLN A 14 11.53 22.32 -17.06
N PRO A 15 11.42 21.69 -18.24
CA PRO A 15 10.21 21.75 -19.03
C PRO A 15 9.09 20.97 -18.33
N ALA A 16 7.93 21.63 -18.20
CA ALA A 16 6.71 21.07 -17.64
C ALA A 16 6.12 19.99 -18.56
N GLY A 17 6.47 18.73 -18.31
CA GLY A 17 5.55 17.60 -18.48
C GLY A 17 4.96 17.25 -17.11
N PRO A 18 3.83 16.52 -17.01
CA PRO A 18 3.40 15.96 -15.74
C PRO A 18 4.40 14.87 -15.35
N VAL A 19 5.51 15.28 -14.73
CA VAL A 19 6.47 14.34 -14.18
C VAL A 19 5.81 13.81 -12.93
N CYS A 20 5.18 12.64 -13.04
CA CYS A 20 4.83 11.88 -11.88
C CYS A 20 6.13 11.33 -11.29
N GLY A 21 6.87 12.21 -10.63
CA GLY A 21 8.13 11.93 -9.95
C GLY A 21 7.81 11.40 -8.58
N SER A 22 7.44 10.13 -8.48
CA SER A 22 7.33 9.47 -7.17
C SER A 22 8.66 9.60 -6.43
N HIS A 23 8.68 10.31 -5.32
CA HIS A 23 9.88 10.44 -4.48
C HIS A 23 10.13 9.21 -3.61
N VAL A 24 9.27 8.19 -3.74
CA VAL A 24 9.35 6.96 -2.96
C VAL A 24 10.40 6.07 -3.59
N VAL A 25 11.39 5.72 -2.77
CA VAL A 25 12.46 4.79 -3.13
C VAL A 25 12.34 3.54 -2.27
N THR A 26 12.59 2.38 -2.88
CA THR A 26 12.71 1.13 -2.16
C THR A 26 13.93 1.16 -1.23
N ALA A 27 14.02 0.20 -0.30
CA ALA A 27 15.22 0.03 0.52
C ALA A 27 16.51 -0.15 -0.30
N GLY A 28 16.39 -0.65 -1.54
CA GLY A 28 17.50 -0.77 -2.50
C GLY A 28 17.82 0.51 -3.28
N GLY A 29 17.17 1.63 -2.98
CA GLY A 29 17.36 2.92 -3.65
C GLY A 29 16.70 3.04 -5.04
N ARG A 30 15.84 2.08 -5.41
CA ARG A 30 15.11 2.12 -6.69
C ARG A 30 13.87 2.99 -6.55
N GLN A 31 13.68 3.92 -7.47
CA GLN A 31 12.46 4.74 -7.50
C GLN A 31 11.25 3.89 -7.93
N ILE A 32 10.16 4.00 -7.20
CA ILE A 32 8.90 3.30 -7.53
C ILE A 32 8.13 4.15 -8.53
N PRO A 33 7.71 3.61 -9.70
CA PRO A 33 6.88 4.36 -10.64
C PRO A 33 5.57 4.81 -9.99
N CYS A 34 5.06 5.98 -10.38
CA CYS A 34 3.84 6.53 -9.79
C CYS A 34 2.64 5.60 -9.95
N GLU A 35 2.47 5.01 -11.12
CA GLU A 35 1.39 4.09 -11.40
C GLU A 35 1.43 2.86 -10.47
N SER A 36 2.64 2.38 -10.15
CA SER A 36 2.80 1.30 -9.19
C SER A 36 2.47 1.75 -7.77
N LEU A 37 2.84 2.98 -7.40
CA LEU A 37 2.52 3.54 -6.09
C LEU A 37 1.00 3.69 -5.91
N GLU A 38 0.29 4.24 -6.90
CA GLU A 38 -1.17 4.37 -6.86
C GLU A 38 -1.86 3.00 -6.76
N SER A 39 -1.39 2.00 -7.51
CA SER A 39 -1.94 0.64 -7.44
C SER A 39 -1.67 -0.01 -6.09
N LEU A 40 -0.53 0.27 -5.44
CA LEU A 40 -0.23 -0.19 -4.08
C LEU A 40 -1.08 0.53 -3.03
N GLU A 41 -1.28 1.84 -3.14
CA GLU A 41 -2.13 2.61 -2.22
C GLU A 41 -3.59 2.14 -2.25
N ARG A 42 -4.14 1.90 -3.44
CA ARG A 42 -5.50 1.35 -3.59
C ARG A 42 -5.60 -0.04 -2.99
N LEU A 43 -4.56 -0.86 -3.15
CA LEU A 43 -4.50 -2.19 -2.55
C LEU A 43 -4.48 -2.10 -1.02
N ASP A 44 -3.64 -1.23 -0.45
CA ASP A 44 -3.56 -0.95 0.98
C ASP A 44 -4.94 -0.58 1.54
N ASP A 45 -5.58 0.44 0.98
CA ASP A 45 -6.88 0.93 1.43
C ASP A 45 -7.93 -0.18 1.41
N THR A 46 -7.95 -0.99 0.34
CA THR A 46 -8.89 -2.10 0.18
C THR A 46 -8.64 -3.20 1.22
N VAL A 47 -7.38 -3.56 1.48
CA VAL A 47 -7.02 -4.53 2.52
C VAL A 47 -7.44 -4.04 3.90
N PHE A 48 -7.17 -2.78 4.23
CA PHE A 48 -7.53 -2.23 5.54
C PHE A 48 -9.04 -2.09 5.73
N ALA A 49 -9.78 -1.71 4.69
CA ALA A 49 -11.24 -1.71 4.71
C ALA A 49 -11.80 -3.13 4.94
N ALA A 50 -11.29 -4.12 4.20
CA ALA A 50 -11.68 -5.52 4.37
C ALA A 50 -11.40 -6.02 5.79
N LEU A 51 -10.21 -5.77 6.34
CA LEU A 51 -9.84 -6.13 7.72
C LEU A 51 -10.63 -5.37 8.80
N SER A 52 -11.32 -4.29 8.41
CA SER A 52 -12.24 -3.53 9.25
C SER A 52 -13.69 -4.04 9.15
N GLY A 53 -13.95 -5.06 8.32
CA GLY A 53 -15.24 -5.71 8.18
C GLY A 53 -16.07 -5.25 6.98
N ASP A 54 -15.47 -4.49 6.05
CA ASP A 54 -16.15 -4.11 4.81
C ASP A 54 -16.21 -5.31 3.84
N ALA A 55 -17.43 -5.84 3.66
CA ALA A 55 -17.67 -6.97 2.78
C ALA A 55 -17.47 -6.62 1.29
N ALA A 56 -17.75 -5.39 0.87
CA ALA A 56 -17.54 -4.96 -0.51
C ALA A 56 -16.05 -4.83 -0.82
N ALA A 57 -15.26 -4.32 0.13
CA ALA A 57 -13.81 -4.27 0.01
C ALA A 57 -13.21 -5.68 -0.06
N LEU A 58 -13.72 -6.62 0.76
CA LEU A 58 -13.27 -8.01 0.75
C LEU A 58 -13.52 -8.71 -0.60
N GLU A 59 -14.71 -8.51 -1.19
CA GLU A 59 -15.05 -9.05 -2.52
C GLU A 59 -14.15 -8.43 -3.62
N ALA A 60 -13.92 -7.12 -3.55
CA ALA A 60 -13.08 -6.40 -4.51
C ALA A 60 -11.59 -6.81 -4.42
N LEU A 61 -11.12 -7.17 -3.22
CA LEU A 61 -9.71 -7.40 -2.93
C LEU A 61 -9.09 -8.50 -3.81
N ARG A 62 -9.80 -9.61 -4.07
CA ARG A 62 -9.28 -10.71 -4.89
C ARG A 62 -9.10 -10.32 -6.36
N LYS A 63 -9.96 -9.43 -6.87
CA LYS A 63 -9.82 -8.90 -8.22
C LYS A 63 -8.65 -7.92 -8.27
N LEU A 64 -8.62 -6.97 -7.33
CA LEU A 64 -7.59 -5.95 -7.25
C LEU A 64 -6.19 -6.56 -7.11
N TRP A 65 -6.02 -7.55 -6.22
CA TRP A 65 -4.74 -8.25 -6.06
C TRP A 65 -4.21 -8.82 -7.38
N ARG A 66 -5.07 -9.47 -8.18
CA ARG A 66 -4.67 -10.05 -9.48
C ARG A 66 -4.34 -9.00 -10.54
N GLU A 67 -4.91 -7.82 -10.43
CA GLU A 67 -4.63 -6.69 -11.33
C GLU A 67 -3.29 -6.07 -10.93
N THR A 68 -3.15 -5.69 -9.66
CA THR A 68 -1.91 -5.15 -9.10
C THR A 68 -0.73 -6.12 -9.29
N SER A 69 -0.93 -7.43 -9.15
CA SER A 69 0.13 -8.44 -9.34
C SER A 69 0.67 -8.55 -10.76
N ARG A 70 -0.02 -7.99 -11.75
CA ARG A 70 0.46 -7.94 -13.15
C ARG A 70 1.16 -6.63 -13.48
N GLU A 71 0.88 -5.59 -12.71
CA GLU A 71 1.31 -4.21 -12.98
C GLU A 71 2.51 -3.80 -12.11
N VAL A 72 2.55 -4.29 -10.87
CA VAL A 72 3.58 -3.92 -9.89
C VAL A 72 4.67 -4.98 -9.84
N ASP A 73 5.90 -4.51 -9.62
CA ASP A 73 7.06 -5.35 -9.43
C ASP A 73 6.89 -6.36 -8.28
N ALA A 74 7.32 -7.59 -8.52
CA ALA A 74 7.10 -8.70 -7.59
C ALA A 74 7.80 -8.51 -6.24
N ASP A 75 8.96 -7.84 -6.20
CA ASP A 75 9.70 -7.62 -4.95
C ASP A 75 8.94 -6.64 -4.04
N LEU A 76 8.37 -5.58 -4.62
CA LEU A 76 7.51 -4.63 -3.92
C LEU A 76 6.25 -5.29 -3.37
N LEU A 77 5.63 -6.15 -4.18
CA LEU A 77 4.44 -6.88 -3.77
C LEU A 77 4.72 -7.86 -2.66
N ASP A 78 5.85 -8.57 -2.69
CA ASP A 78 6.18 -9.51 -1.63
C ASP A 78 6.48 -8.79 -0.30
N GLU A 79 7.15 -7.64 -0.33
CA GLU A 79 7.34 -6.80 0.86
C GLU A 79 5.99 -6.37 1.46
N THR A 80 5.10 -5.80 0.65
CA THR A 80 3.78 -5.33 1.10
C THR A 80 2.89 -6.49 1.56
N ARG A 81 2.91 -7.63 0.87
CA ARG A 81 2.16 -8.84 1.23
C ARG A 81 2.49 -9.32 2.64
N ARG A 82 3.76 -9.31 3.03
CA ARG A 82 4.17 -9.70 4.40
C ARG A 82 3.50 -8.80 5.44
N HIS A 83 3.43 -7.50 5.19
CA HIS A 83 2.74 -6.56 6.09
C HIS A 83 1.24 -6.84 6.19
N TYR A 84 0.58 -7.20 5.08
CA TYR A 84 -0.84 -7.58 5.11
C TYR A 84 -1.08 -8.86 5.90
N VAL A 85 -0.25 -9.88 5.72
CA VAL A 85 -0.33 -11.13 6.49
C VAL A 85 -0.17 -10.85 7.98
N ASP A 86 0.85 -10.09 8.37
CA ASP A 86 1.08 -9.73 9.78
C ASP A 86 -0.12 -8.97 10.38
N ARG A 87 -0.68 -8.03 9.60
CA ARG A 87 -1.86 -7.26 10.01
C ARG A 87 -3.08 -8.15 10.16
N ALA A 88 -3.34 -9.04 9.21
CA ALA A 88 -4.46 -9.97 9.23
C ALA A 88 -4.34 -10.95 10.40
N GLN A 89 -3.15 -11.51 10.66
CA GLN A 89 -2.92 -12.36 11.83
C GLN A 89 -3.18 -11.60 13.14
N SER A 90 -2.70 -10.35 13.25
CA SER A 90 -2.97 -9.51 14.42
C SER A 90 -4.47 -9.26 14.57
N ARG A 91 -5.20 -9.04 13.47
CA ARG A 91 -6.64 -8.81 13.50
C ARG A 91 -7.42 -10.06 13.92
N TRP A 92 -7.05 -11.21 13.38
CA TRP A 92 -7.60 -12.52 13.74
C TRP A 92 -7.42 -12.83 15.22
N ARG A 93 -6.24 -12.61 15.79
CA ARG A 93 -5.98 -12.82 17.22
C ARG A 93 -6.86 -11.93 18.11
N ARG A 94 -7.04 -10.66 17.72
CA ARG A 94 -7.87 -9.71 18.48
C ARG A 94 -9.35 -10.06 18.43
N SER A 95 -9.86 -10.47 17.27
CA SER A 95 -11.28 -10.79 17.10
C SER A 95 -11.74 -11.98 17.96
N GLN A 96 -10.81 -12.82 18.47
CA GLN A 96 -11.15 -13.91 19.38
C GLN A 96 -11.74 -13.43 20.72
N GLN A 97 -11.51 -12.17 21.10
CA GLN A 97 -11.95 -11.60 22.38
C GLN A 97 -13.46 -11.35 22.45
N SER A 98 -14.15 -11.28 21.30
CA SER A 98 -15.59 -11.04 21.21
C SER A 98 -16.23 -11.94 20.16
N VAL A 99 -17.37 -12.57 20.49
CA VAL A 99 -18.10 -13.43 19.53
C VAL A 99 -18.56 -12.64 18.30
N SER A 100 -19.03 -11.41 18.48
CA SER A 100 -19.47 -10.55 17.38
C SER A 100 -18.31 -10.16 16.46
N GLU A 101 -17.16 -9.81 17.04
CA GLU A 101 -15.97 -9.48 16.24
C GLU A 101 -15.40 -10.71 15.53
N ARG A 102 -15.46 -11.89 16.16
CA ARG A 102 -14.97 -13.15 15.57
C ARG A 102 -15.68 -13.47 14.26
N LEU A 103 -16.99 -13.25 14.18
CA LEU A 103 -17.76 -13.54 12.98
C LEU A 103 -17.43 -12.59 11.84
N THR A 104 -17.42 -11.27 12.07
CA THR A 104 -17.19 -10.30 10.99
C THR A 104 -15.69 -10.12 10.70
N LEU A 105 -14.93 -9.71 11.73
CA LEU A 105 -13.53 -9.30 11.59
C LEU A 105 -12.60 -10.50 11.57
N GLY A 106 -12.96 -11.56 12.29
CA GLY A 106 -12.22 -12.82 12.24
C GLY A 106 -12.34 -13.47 10.87
N PHE A 107 -13.54 -13.57 10.31
CA PHE A 107 -13.73 -14.12 8.97
C PHE A 107 -12.98 -13.31 7.91
N ALA A 108 -13.12 -11.98 7.91
CA ALA A 108 -12.38 -11.13 6.98
C ALA A 108 -10.85 -11.30 7.11
N ALA A 109 -10.34 -11.44 8.33
CA ALA A 109 -8.91 -11.70 8.54
C ALA A 109 -8.48 -13.07 7.98
N LEU A 110 -9.29 -14.11 8.13
CA LEU A 110 -9.00 -15.43 7.55
C LEU A 110 -9.00 -15.40 6.03
N GLU A 111 -9.95 -14.69 5.41
CA GLU A 111 -10.02 -14.54 3.96
C GLU A 111 -8.79 -13.81 3.40
N VAL A 112 -8.37 -12.73 4.07
CA VAL A 112 -7.12 -12.02 3.73
C VAL A 112 -5.90 -12.93 3.90
N LEU A 113 -5.83 -13.74 4.95
CA LEU A 113 -4.75 -14.72 5.14
C LEU A 113 -4.76 -15.81 4.08
N ALA A 114 -5.93 -16.30 3.67
CA ALA A 114 -6.06 -17.29 2.61
C ALA A 114 -5.64 -16.73 1.24
N LEU A 115 -5.86 -15.44 1.00
CA LEU A 115 -5.46 -14.78 -0.24
C LEU A 115 -3.95 -14.54 -0.32
N PHE A 116 -3.31 -14.19 0.80
CA PHE A 116 -1.91 -13.74 0.82
C PHE A 116 -0.93 -14.74 1.45
N GLY A 117 -1.41 -15.85 2.02
CA GLY A 117 -0.59 -16.82 2.75
C GLY A 117 0.11 -17.87 1.88
N GLU A 118 -0.14 -17.88 0.56
CA GLU A 118 0.49 -18.78 -0.41
C GLU A 118 1.89 -18.30 -0.87
#